data_AF-A0A7V2XMR7-F1
#
_entry.id   AF-A0A7V2XMR7-F1
#
_cell.length_a   1.000
_cell.length_b   1.000
_cell.length_c   1.000
_cell.angle_alpha   90.00
_cell.angle_beta   90.00
_cell.angle_gamma   90.00
#
_symmetry.space_group_name_H-M   'P 1'
#
loop_
_entity.id
_entity.type
_entity.pdbx_description
1 polymer ?
#
loop_
_entity_poly.entity_id
_entity_poly.type
_entity_poly.pdbx_seq_one_letter_code
_entity_poly.pdbx_strand_id
1 'polypeptide(L)'
;MKKLILGWLLGLGVASGALAAGGGIPMDKAPQLTNDLAALQNGAKLFVNYCLNCHSASFMRYNRLTEIGLTERQIKENLAFTTDRVGDTMKATINPQQAKAWFGANPPDLTLVARSR
;
A
#
# COMPACT_ATOMS: atom_id res chain seq x y z
N MET A 1 7.33 58.87 3.70
CA MET A 1 7.37 57.74 2.74
C MET A 1 8.66 56.92 2.79
N LYS A 2 9.87 57.52 2.74
CA LYS A 2 11.15 56.77 2.82
C LYS A 2 11.31 55.85 4.04
N LYS A 3 10.84 56.27 5.23
CA LYS A 3 10.90 55.45 6.46
C LYS A 3 9.97 54.23 6.44
N LEU A 4 8.84 54.33 5.74
CA LEU A 4 7.92 53.21 5.54
C LEU A 4 8.50 52.22 4.54
N ILE A 5 9.05 52.71 3.42
CA ILE A 5 9.73 51.84 2.41
C ILE A 5 10.89 51.08 3.05
N LEU A 6 11.69 51.73 3.90
CA LEU A 6 12.79 51.08 4.61
C LEU A 6 12.28 50.03 5.62
N GLY A 7 11.18 50.30 6.33
CA GLY A 7 10.55 49.33 7.24
C GLY A 7 9.99 48.11 6.51
N TRP A 8 9.40 48.29 5.33
CA TRP A 8 8.93 47.20 4.48
C TRP A 8 10.08 46.36 3.91
N LEU A 9 11.16 47.00 3.47
CA LEU A 9 12.36 46.29 2.99
C LEU A 9 13.05 45.47 4.10
N LEU A 10 13.13 46.00 5.33
CA LEU A 10 13.64 45.23 6.47
C LEU A 10 12.70 44.08 6.85
N GLY A 11 11.38 44.28 6.87
CA GLY A 11 10.40 43.24 7.19
C GLY A 11 10.43 42.06 6.21
N LEU A 12 10.56 42.35 4.91
CA LEU A 12 10.71 41.34 3.86
C LEU A 12 12.05 40.58 3.94
N GLY A 13 13.13 41.25 4.36
CA GLY A 13 14.44 40.62 4.52
C GLY A 13 14.56 39.65 5.71
N VAL A 14 13.72 39.80 6.73
CA VAL A 14 13.69 38.89 7.89
C VAL A 14 12.79 37.67 7.64
N ALA A 15 11.80 37.79 6.75
CA ALA A 15 10.87 36.70 6.41
C ALA A 15 11.45 35.65 5.43
N SER A 16 12.57 35.93 4.77
CA SER A 16 13.20 35.04 3.78
C SER A 16 14.08 33.94 4.39
N GLY A 17 14.16 33.85 5.73
CA GLY A 17 14.97 32.87 6.46
C GLY A 17 14.27 31.56 6.85
N ALA A 18 13.09 31.25 6.29
CA ALA A 18 12.47 29.95 6.48
C ALA A 18 13.25 28.89 5.70
N LEU A 19 14.35 28.42 6.29
CA LEU A 19 15.01 27.18 5.90
C LEU A 19 14.01 26.07 6.20
N ALA A 20 13.23 25.68 5.18
CA ALA A 20 12.58 24.38 5.21
C ALA A 20 13.71 23.37 5.47
N ALA A 21 13.66 22.70 6.63
CA ALA A 21 14.52 21.58 6.93
C ALA A 21 14.19 20.44 5.97
N GLY A 22 14.60 20.60 4.71
CA GLY A 22 14.44 19.64 3.61
C GLY A 22 15.43 18.48 3.73
N GLY A 23 16.03 18.28 4.89
CA GLY A 23 16.59 16.97 5.24
C GLY A 23 15.41 16.07 5.50
N GLY A 24 15.01 15.28 4.49
CA GLY A 24 13.95 14.30 4.64
C GLY A 24 14.18 13.45 5.89
N ILE A 25 13.10 13.06 6.56
CA ILE A 25 13.16 12.10 7.67
C ILE A 25 14.02 10.92 7.22
N PRO A 26 15.04 10.48 7.99
CA PRO A 26 15.80 9.29 7.64
C PRO A 26 14.83 8.12 7.47
N MET A 27 14.57 7.73 6.23
CA MET A 27 13.70 6.62 5.91
C MET A 27 14.55 5.36 5.88
N ASP A 28 14.13 4.35 6.64
CA ASP A 28 14.71 3.03 6.51
C ASP A 28 14.50 2.50 5.10
N LYS A 29 15.54 1.88 4.55
CA LYS A 29 15.40 1.17 3.27
C LYS A 29 14.67 -0.14 3.54
N ALA A 30 13.64 -0.41 2.74
CA ALA A 30 13.03 -1.73 2.74
C ALA A 30 14.10 -2.80 2.41
N PRO A 31 14.09 -3.94 3.12
CA PRO A 31 15.04 -5.01 2.84
C PRO A 31 14.76 -5.63 1.45
N GLN A 32 15.80 -6.13 0.79
CA GLN A 32 15.70 -6.72 -0.56
C GLN A 32 15.19 -8.16 -0.52
N LEU A 33 13.94 -8.34 -0.09
CA LEU A 33 13.32 -9.66 0.11
C LEU A 33 12.32 -10.04 -0.99
N THR A 34 12.35 -9.36 -2.14
CA THR A 34 11.39 -9.56 -3.23
C THR A 34 11.47 -10.94 -3.89
N ASN A 35 12.59 -11.66 -3.71
CA ASN A 35 12.81 -13.02 -4.19
C ASN A 35 12.98 -14.04 -3.07
N ASP A 36 12.77 -13.64 -1.81
CA ASP A 36 12.87 -14.54 -0.66
C ASP A 36 11.55 -15.29 -0.47
N LEU A 37 11.57 -16.61 -0.66
CA LEU A 37 10.36 -17.42 -0.63
C LEU A 37 9.65 -17.38 0.74
N ALA A 38 10.40 -17.37 1.84
CA ALA A 38 9.81 -17.34 3.17
C ALA A 38 9.11 -15.99 3.43
N ALA A 39 9.74 -14.88 3.03
CA ALA A 39 9.15 -13.55 3.09
C ALA A 39 7.91 -13.44 2.20
N LEU A 40 7.94 -13.99 0.98
CA LEU A 40 6.81 -14.00 0.06
C LEU A 40 5.63 -14.82 0.59
N GLN A 41 5.89 -16.01 1.14
CA GLN A 41 4.85 -16.86 1.75
C GLN A 41 4.24 -16.18 2.98
N ASN A 42 5.05 -15.56 3.83
CA ASN A 42 4.57 -14.78 4.95
C ASN A 42 3.74 -13.57 4.49
N GLY A 43 4.17 -12.88 3.43
CA GLY A 43 3.43 -11.79 2.81
C GLY A 43 2.07 -12.25 2.27
N ALA A 44 2.01 -13.39 1.60
CA ALA A 44 0.76 -13.98 1.11
C ALA A 44 -0.21 -14.30 2.26
N LYS A 45 0.31 -14.89 3.36
CA LYS A 45 -0.47 -15.13 4.59
C LYS A 45 -1.04 -13.83 5.15
N LEU A 46 -0.22 -12.79 5.31
CA LEU A 46 -0.66 -11.51 5.86
C LEU A 46 -1.70 -10.83 4.96
N PHE A 47 -1.45 -10.82 3.65
CA PHE A 47 -2.36 -10.24 2.68
C PHE A 47 -3.74 -10.90 2.74
N VAL A 48 -3.80 -12.22 2.68
CA VAL A 48 -5.07 -12.96 2.70
C VAL A 48 -5.82 -12.79 4.02
N ASN A 49 -5.13 -12.87 5.16
CA ASN A 49 -5.79 -12.86 6.47
C ASN A 49 -6.23 -11.47 6.92
N TYR A 50 -5.53 -10.40 6.48
CA TYR A 50 -5.78 -9.06 6.99
C TYR A 50 -6.15 -8.05 5.91
N CYS A 51 -5.48 -8.08 4.76
CA CYS A 51 -5.64 -7.07 3.73
C CYS A 51 -6.83 -7.37 2.81
N LEU A 52 -7.04 -8.63 2.45
CA LEU A 52 -8.02 -9.07 1.46
C LEU A 52 -9.47 -8.77 1.86
N ASN A 53 -9.74 -8.54 3.14
CA ASN A 53 -11.06 -8.13 3.62
C ASN A 53 -11.50 -6.78 3.02
N CYS A 54 -10.54 -5.88 2.74
CA CYS A 54 -10.80 -4.55 2.19
C CYS A 54 -10.20 -4.38 0.78
N HIS A 55 -9.04 -4.96 0.53
CA HIS A 55 -8.26 -4.74 -0.68
C HIS A 55 -8.20 -5.98 -1.56
N SER A 56 -8.71 -5.88 -2.79
CA SER A 56 -8.56 -6.95 -3.78
C SER A 56 -7.14 -7.01 -4.33
N ALA A 57 -6.75 -8.21 -4.80
CA ALA A 57 -5.73 -8.39 -5.81
C ALA A 57 -6.39 -9.05 -7.03
N SER A 58 -7.25 -8.28 -7.71
CA SER A 58 -8.24 -8.80 -8.66
C SER A 58 -7.65 -9.51 -9.88
N PHE A 59 -6.37 -9.25 -10.21
CA PHE A 59 -5.68 -9.93 -11.30
C PHE A 59 -4.73 -11.04 -10.83
N MET A 60 -4.69 -11.33 -9.52
CA MET A 60 -3.97 -12.46 -8.94
C MET A 60 -4.91 -13.61 -8.63
N ARG A 61 -4.56 -14.81 -9.11
CA ARG A 61 -5.25 -16.07 -8.77
C ARG A 61 -4.52 -16.76 -7.61
N TYR A 62 -5.26 -17.47 -6.77
CA TYR A 62 -4.67 -18.21 -5.65
C TYR A 62 -3.61 -19.23 -6.10
N ASN A 63 -3.82 -19.91 -7.23
CA ASN A 63 -2.88 -20.90 -7.76
C ASN A 63 -1.52 -20.31 -8.20
N ARG A 64 -1.42 -18.99 -8.40
CA ARG A 64 -0.14 -18.32 -8.66
C ARG A 64 0.78 -18.36 -7.45
N LEU A 65 0.25 -18.61 -6.25
CA LEU A 65 1.07 -18.81 -5.06
C LEU A 65 1.90 -20.10 -5.10
N THR A 66 1.68 -20.98 -6.07
CA THR A 66 2.59 -22.10 -6.34
C THR A 66 3.96 -21.64 -6.81
N GLU A 67 4.06 -20.46 -7.44
CA GLU A 67 5.32 -19.87 -7.88
C GLU A 67 6.21 -19.41 -6.71
N ILE A 68 5.63 -19.24 -5.52
CA ILE A 68 6.36 -18.97 -4.27
C ILE A 68 6.54 -20.22 -3.41
N GLY A 69 6.37 -21.42 -4.00
CA GLY A 69 6.67 -22.69 -3.35
C GLY A 69 5.55 -23.29 -2.49
N LEU A 70 4.32 -22.77 -2.56
CA LEU A 70 3.17 -23.40 -1.91
C LEU A 70 2.57 -24.50 -2.78
N THR A 71 2.05 -25.55 -2.15
CA THR A 71 1.23 -26.55 -2.85
C THR A 71 -0.22 -26.09 -2.99
N GLU A 72 -0.95 -26.57 -4.01
CA GLU A 72 -2.39 -26.27 -4.13
C GLU A 72 -3.18 -26.68 -2.89
N ARG A 73 -2.80 -27.78 -2.23
CA ARG A 73 -3.39 -28.22 -0.96
C ARG A 73 -3.18 -27.18 0.13
N GLN A 74 -1.95 -26.70 0.33
CA GLN A 74 -1.68 -25.65 1.33
C GLN A 74 -2.44 -24.37 1.04
N ILE A 75 -2.54 -23.97 -0.23
CA ILE A 75 -3.29 -22.78 -0.65
C ILE A 75 -4.78 -22.96 -0.32
N LYS A 76 -5.37 -24.12 -0.67
CA LYS A 76 -6.77 -24.41 -0.41
C LYS A 76 -7.09 -24.45 1.07
N GLU A 77 -6.26 -25.13 1.86
CA GLU A 77 -6.49 -25.34 3.30
C GLU A 77 -6.23 -24.08 4.15
N ASN A 78 -5.35 -23.18 3.72
CA ASN A 78 -4.84 -22.11 4.58
C ASN A 78 -4.99 -20.69 4.03
N LEU A 79 -5.41 -20.51 2.78
CA LEU A 79 -5.45 -19.18 2.14
C LEU A 79 -6.75 -18.93 1.36
N ALA A 80 -7.34 -19.95 0.72
CA ALA A 80 -8.55 -19.78 -0.07
C ALA A 80 -9.84 -19.92 0.77
N PHE A 81 -9.98 -19.16 1.86
CA PHE A 81 -11.12 -19.30 2.79
C PHE A 81 -12.48 -18.90 2.19
N THR A 82 -12.47 -18.12 1.10
CA THR A 82 -13.66 -17.54 0.47
C THR A 82 -14.00 -18.16 -0.88
N THR A 83 -13.28 -19.22 -1.29
CA THR A 83 -13.52 -19.91 -2.57
C THR A 83 -13.10 -21.38 -2.50
N ASP A 84 -13.83 -22.25 -3.18
CA ASP A 84 -13.49 -23.67 -3.33
C ASP A 84 -12.45 -23.93 -4.43
N ARG A 85 -12.14 -22.91 -5.26
CA ARG A 85 -11.30 -23.05 -6.46
C ARG A 85 -10.04 -22.20 -6.33
N VAL A 86 -8.88 -22.85 -6.31
CA VAL A 86 -7.58 -22.16 -6.34
C VAL A 86 -7.34 -21.38 -7.64
N GLY A 87 -8.11 -21.64 -8.70
CA GLY A 87 -8.08 -20.86 -9.94
C GLY A 87 -8.80 -19.51 -9.87
N ASP A 88 -9.57 -19.24 -8.81
CA ASP A 88 -10.28 -17.97 -8.64
C ASP A 88 -9.33 -16.83 -8.23
N THR A 89 -9.76 -15.59 -8.49
CA THR A 89 -9.00 -14.40 -8.12
C THR A 89 -9.28 -13.94 -6.70
N MET A 90 -8.32 -13.22 -6.13
CA MET A 90 -8.42 -12.66 -4.78
C MET A 90 -9.26 -11.38 -4.79
N LYS A 91 -10.57 -11.51 -4.60
CA LYS A 91 -11.50 -10.38 -4.51
C LYS A 91 -11.91 -10.11 -3.07
N ALA A 92 -11.83 -8.85 -2.66
CA ALA A 92 -12.39 -8.40 -1.39
C ALA A 92 -13.92 -8.48 -1.41
N THR A 93 -14.50 -8.73 -0.24
CA THR A 93 -15.96 -8.85 -0.04
C THR A 93 -16.61 -7.53 0.36
N ILE A 94 -15.81 -6.48 0.62
CA ILE A 94 -16.32 -5.17 0.99
C ILE A 94 -17.26 -4.59 -0.08
N ASN A 95 -18.42 -4.09 0.33
CA ASN A 95 -19.36 -3.44 -0.57
C ASN A 95 -18.85 -2.03 -0.95
N PRO A 96 -18.73 -1.67 -2.25
CA PRO A 96 -18.20 -0.38 -2.67
C PRO A 96 -19.00 0.85 -2.19
N GLN A 97 -20.33 0.72 -2.05
CA GLN A 97 -21.16 1.83 -1.56
C GLN A 97 -20.93 2.06 -0.06
N GLN A 98 -20.87 0.98 0.72
CA GLN A 98 -20.54 1.06 2.15
C GLN A 98 -19.11 1.55 2.36
N ALA A 99 -18.15 1.07 1.56
CA ALA A 99 -16.77 1.52 1.60
C ALA A 99 -16.65 3.04 1.38
N LYS A 100 -17.36 3.57 0.37
CA LYS A 100 -17.42 5.02 0.13
C LYS A 100 -18.06 5.77 1.31
N ALA A 101 -19.10 5.20 1.92
CA ALA A 101 -19.76 5.82 3.07
C ALA A 101 -18.88 5.84 4.33
N TRP A 102 -18.10 4.77 4.58
CA TRP A 102 -17.28 4.63 5.79
C TRP A 102 -15.88 5.23 5.66
N PHE A 103 -15.24 5.09 4.49
CA PHE A 103 -13.85 5.47 4.25
C PHE A 103 -13.68 6.62 3.24
N GLY A 104 -14.78 7.15 2.70
CA GLY A 104 -14.77 8.22 1.68
C GLY A 104 -14.50 7.74 0.25
N ALA A 105 -13.95 6.53 0.08
CA ALA A 105 -13.69 5.92 -1.22
C ALA A 105 -13.69 4.39 -1.13
N ASN A 106 -13.78 3.71 -2.28
CA ASN A 106 -13.54 2.28 -2.34
C ASN A 106 -12.02 2.01 -2.17
N PRO A 107 -11.60 1.08 -1.29
CA PRO A 107 -10.20 0.72 -1.15
C PRO A 107 -9.57 0.35 -2.50
N PRO A 108 -8.35 0.80 -2.79
CA PRO A 108 -7.68 0.50 -4.04
C PRO A 108 -7.38 -1.00 -4.17
N ASP A 109 -7.40 -1.49 -5.39
CA ASP A 109 -6.86 -2.81 -5.73
C ASP A 109 -5.34 -2.78 -5.63
N LEU A 110 -4.76 -3.81 -5.00
CA LEU A 110 -3.34 -3.88 -4.70
C LEU A 110 -2.53 -4.72 -5.69
N THR A 111 -3.14 -5.25 -6.76
CA THR A 111 -2.43 -6.13 -7.72
C THR A 111 -1.14 -5.50 -8.25
N LEU A 112 -1.16 -4.19 -8.55
CA LEU A 112 -0.02 -3.47 -9.13
C LEU A 112 0.48 -2.33 -8.24
N VAL A 113 0.12 -2.31 -6.95
CA VAL A 113 0.40 -1.17 -6.07
C VAL A 113 1.90 -0.87 -6.00
N ALA A 114 2.74 -1.91 -5.94
CA ALA A 114 4.20 -1.81 -5.85
C ALA A 114 4.88 -1.16 -7.06
N ARG A 115 4.18 -1.00 -8.20
CA ARG A 115 4.70 -0.36 -9.42
C ARG A 115 3.93 0.91 -9.82
N SER A 116 2.89 1.25 -9.08
CA SER A 116 1.96 2.34 -9.41
C SER A 116 2.26 3.65 -8.67
N ARG A 117 3.41 3.72 -8.01
CA ARG A 117 3.86 4.85 -7.19
C ARG A 117 5.29 5.19 -7.55
#